data_AF-A0A925AHN2-F1
#
_entry.id   AF-A0A925AHN2-F1
#
_cell.length_a   1.000
_cell.length_b   1.000
_cell.length_c   1.000
_cell.angle_alpha   90.00
_cell.angle_beta   90.00
_cell.angle_gamma   90.00
#
_symmetry.space_group_name_H-M   'P 1'
#
loop_
_entity.id
_entity.type
_entity.pdbx_description
1 polymer ?
#
loop_
_entity_poly.entity_id
_entity_poly.type
_entity_poly.pdbx_seq_one_letter_code
_entity_poly.pdbx_strand_id
1 'polypeptide(L)'
;MNERSDIALGQRHPHPRAPTCAWSFGLALGLSLAGVLGVGTEPVHAATPSALVTDVHGSARILGTARSPLHVLSELAPGTDVAVDAGARAVLVHMPSGHEYTLFGPGEFRFTAGG
;
A
#
# COMPACT_ATOMS: atom_id res chain seq x y z
N MET A 1 14.71 35.75 -42.12
CA MET A 1 15.17 36.70 -41.10
C MET A 1 14.94 36.03 -39.75
N ASN A 2 15.74 35.03 -39.35
CA ASN A 2 17.17 35.01 -39.00
C ASN A 2 17.48 35.88 -37.78
N GLU A 3 17.68 35.27 -36.60
CA GLU A 3 18.93 35.28 -35.80
C GLU A 3 18.71 34.48 -34.49
N ARG A 4 19.41 33.33 -34.35
CA ARG A 4 20.61 33.06 -33.52
C ARG A 4 20.25 32.79 -32.04
N SER A 5 20.26 31.56 -31.51
CA SER A 5 21.34 30.56 -31.34
C SER A 5 22.25 30.82 -30.14
N ASP A 6 22.00 30.13 -29.03
CA ASP A 6 22.95 29.69 -28.00
C ASP A 6 22.24 28.51 -27.27
N ILE A 7 22.44 27.22 -27.52
CA ILE A 7 23.62 26.31 -27.55
C ILE A 7 24.48 26.37 -26.27
N ALA A 8 23.92 25.91 -25.15
CA ALA A 8 24.71 25.36 -24.06
C ALA A 8 25.14 23.93 -24.40
N LEU A 9 26.29 23.82 -25.08
CA LEU A 9 27.10 22.60 -25.19
C LEU A 9 27.66 22.24 -23.81
N GLY A 10 27.41 21.01 -23.35
CA GLY A 10 27.88 20.60 -22.02
C GLY A 10 27.58 19.16 -21.67
N GLN A 11 27.78 18.21 -22.59
CA GLN A 11 28.84 17.19 -22.46
C GLN A 11 28.27 15.85 -21.98
N ARG A 12 28.82 14.78 -22.56
CA ARG A 12 28.22 13.46 -22.75
C ARG A 12 28.59 12.50 -21.60
N HIS A 13 27.71 11.52 -21.36
CA HIS A 13 28.00 10.19 -20.79
C HIS A 13 29.31 9.59 -21.36
N PRO A 14 30.07 8.68 -20.67
CA PRO A 14 29.54 7.45 -20.06
C PRO A 14 30.28 6.87 -18.81
N HIS A 15 29.73 5.75 -18.32
CA HIS A 15 30.15 4.79 -17.28
C HIS A 15 31.58 4.18 -17.44
N PRO A 16 31.94 3.09 -16.72
CA PRO A 16 32.24 2.93 -15.28
C PRO A 16 33.62 2.24 -15.07
N ARG A 17 34.36 2.50 -13.98
CA ARG A 17 35.42 1.58 -13.51
C ARG A 17 35.63 1.67 -11.99
N ALA A 18 35.22 0.64 -11.26
CA ALA A 18 36.01 0.12 -10.12
C ALA A 18 37.14 -0.76 -10.73
N PRO A 19 38.34 -0.96 -10.13
CA PRO A 19 38.51 -1.44 -8.75
C PRO A 19 39.83 -1.01 -8.02
N THR A 20 39.93 -1.43 -6.74
CA THR A 20 41.15 -1.73 -5.93
C THR A 20 42.21 -0.65 -5.63
N CYS A 21 42.40 -0.36 -4.34
CA CYS A 21 43.68 -0.22 -3.60
C CYS A 21 43.31 0.12 -2.15
N ALA A 22 43.28 -0.79 -1.16
CA ALA A 22 44.39 -1.56 -0.62
C ALA A 22 45.65 -0.70 -0.42
N TRP A 23 45.71 0.05 0.69
CA TRP A 23 46.93 0.20 1.49
C TRP A 23 46.61 0.66 2.91
N SER A 24 47.12 -0.11 3.85
CA SER A 24 46.99 0.04 5.29
C SER A 24 48.22 0.75 5.83
N PHE A 25 48.06 1.89 6.49
CA PHE A 25 48.95 2.48 7.50
C PHE A 25 48.08 3.58 8.15
N GLY A 26 47.75 3.63 9.44
CA GLY A 26 48.40 3.13 10.64
C GLY A 26 48.46 4.32 11.61
N LEU A 27 47.83 4.19 12.78
CA LEU A 27 47.71 5.16 13.88
C LEU A 27 46.89 6.43 13.58
N ALA A 28 46.14 7.04 14.50
CA ALA A 28 45.58 6.73 15.81
C ALA A 28 44.79 8.00 16.18
N LEU A 29 43.86 7.90 17.13
CA LEU A 29 43.21 9.03 17.82
C LEU A 29 42.12 9.77 17.02
N GLY A 30 40.87 9.37 17.21
CA GLY A 30 39.72 10.10 16.69
C GLY A 30 38.40 9.40 16.97
N LEU A 31 38.15 9.10 18.23
CA LEU A 31 36.90 8.49 18.70
C LEU A 31 35.78 9.53 18.57
N SER A 32 35.01 9.47 17.49
CA SER A 32 33.69 10.11 17.39
C SER A 32 32.79 9.24 16.52
N LEU A 33 32.29 8.19 17.16
CA LEU A 33 31.21 7.34 16.73
C LEU A 33 29.91 8.16 16.80
N ALA A 34 29.51 8.81 15.70
CA ALA A 34 28.26 9.55 15.64
C ALA A 34 27.46 9.22 14.38
N GLY A 35 26.70 8.12 14.47
CA GLY A 35 25.31 8.09 14.01
C GLY A 35 25.03 7.98 12.51
N VAL A 36 25.46 6.90 11.84
CA VAL A 36 24.82 6.46 10.59
C VAL A 36 23.84 5.33 10.91
N LEU A 37 22.58 5.66 11.21
CA LEU A 37 21.44 4.73 11.21
C LEU A 37 20.15 5.49 10.89
N GLY A 38 20.03 5.98 9.66
CA GLY A 38 18.75 6.42 9.08
C GLY A 38 18.06 5.25 8.37
N VAL A 39 17.67 4.20 9.11
CA VAL A 39 16.79 3.17 8.56
C VAL A 39 15.37 3.73 8.58
N GLY A 40 14.86 4.13 7.42
CA GLY A 40 13.48 4.57 7.25
C GLY A 40 12.54 3.40 7.53
N THR A 41 12.04 3.31 8.76
CA THR A 41 10.88 2.48 9.09
C THR A 41 9.64 3.24 8.65
N GLU A 42 9.22 3.05 7.40
CA GLU A 42 7.87 3.42 6.99
C GLU A 42 6.91 2.63 7.90
N PRO A 43 6.00 3.28 8.65
CA PRO A 43 5.02 2.56 9.42
C PRO A 43 4.15 1.79 8.43
N VAL A 44 4.33 0.47 8.38
CA VAL A 44 3.30 -0.44 7.87
C VAL A 44 2.12 -0.24 8.81
N HIS A 45 1.23 0.69 8.44
CA HIS A 45 -0.12 0.74 8.98
C HIS A 45 -0.74 -0.59 8.57
N ALA A 46 -0.68 -1.56 9.48
CA ALA A 46 -1.52 -2.74 9.39
C ALA A 46 -2.94 -2.21 9.25
N ALA A 47 -3.53 -2.40 8.07
CA ALA A 47 -4.85 -1.89 7.74
C ALA A 47 -5.81 -2.43 8.80
N THR A 48 -6.22 -1.56 9.72
CA THR A 48 -7.12 -1.97 10.79
C THR A 48 -8.43 -2.38 10.12
N PRO A 49 -8.96 -3.58 10.42
CA PRO A 49 -10.20 -4.04 9.82
C PRO A 49 -11.29 -3.00 10.07
N SER A 50 -11.92 -2.54 8.99
CA SER A 50 -12.88 -1.43 9.04
C SER A 50 -14.31 -1.91 9.25
N ALA A 51 -14.64 -3.12 8.83
CA ALA A 51 -15.99 -3.67 8.97
C ALA A 51 -15.98 -5.15 9.32
N LEU A 52 -17.01 -5.59 10.06
CA LEU A 52 -17.28 -6.98 10.40
C LEU A 52 -18.57 -7.42 9.70
N VAL A 53 -18.53 -8.53 8.98
CA VAL A 53 -19.74 -9.13 8.38
C VAL A 53 -20.56 -9.80 9.49
N THR A 54 -21.80 -9.39 9.68
CA THR A 54 -22.68 -9.94 10.73
C THR A 54 -23.70 -10.93 10.19
N ASP A 55 -24.05 -10.83 8.91
CA ASP A 55 -25.00 -11.75 8.26
C ASP A 55 -24.74 -11.82 6.74
N VAL A 56 -24.98 -12.98 6.13
CA VAL A 56 -24.88 -13.21 4.69
C VAL A 56 -26.01 -14.16 4.26
N HIS A 57 -26.85 -13.71 3.34
CA HIS A 57 -27.84 -14.56 2.69
C HIS A 57 -27.58 -14.61 1.19
N GLY A 58 -27.52 -15.83 0.65
CA GLY A 58 -27.21 -16.05 -0.76
C GLY A 58 -25.70 -16.03 -1.04
N SER A 59 -25.32 -15.68 -2.27
CA SER A 59 -23.93 -15.69 -2.73
C SER A 59 -23.31 -14.29 -2.68
N ALA A 60 -22.25 -14.15 -1.89
CA ALA A 60 -21.39 -12.98 -1.84
C ALA A 60 -19.93 -13.40 -1.81
N ARG A 61 -19.04 -12.60 -2.39
CA ARG A 61 -17.62 -12.91 -2.56
C ARG A 61 -16.75 -11.68 -2.40
N ILE A 62 -15.61 -11.86 -1.78
CA ILE A 62 -14.52 -10.89 -1.77
C ILE A 62 -13.85 -10.93 -3.15
N LEU A 63 -13.72 -9.76 -3.75
CA LEU A 63 -12.99 -9.53 -4.98
C LEU A 63 -11.55 -9.13 -4.62
N GLY A 64 -10.58 -9.81 -5.22
CA GLY A 64 -9.16 -9.63 -4.94
C GLY A 64 -8.32 -10.64 -5.74
N THR A 65 -7.04 -10.77 -5.38
CA THR A 65 -6.12 -11.73 -6.03
C THR A 65 -6.60 -13.17 -5.89
N ALA A 66 -7.15 -13.52 -4.72
CA ALA A 66 -7.87 -14.75 -4.48
C ALA A 66 -9.35 -14.40 -4.25
N ARG A 67 -10.20 -14.70 -5.23
CA ARG A 67 -11.65 -14.60 -5.04
C ARG A 67 -12.07 -15.62 -4.00
N SER A 68 -12.68 -15.16 -2.92
CA SER A 68 -13.11 -16.01 -1.80
C SER A 68 -14.57 -15.73 -1.47
N PRO A 69 -15.36 -16.73 -1.04
CA PRO A 69 -16.69 -16.49 -0.49
C PRO A 69 -16.62 -15.52 0.71
N LEU A 70 -17.67 -14.71 0.87
CA LEU A 70 -17.86 -13.85 2.03
C LEU A 70 -18.58 -14.66 3.12
N HIS A 71 -17.98 -14.73 4.31
CA HIS A 71 -18.55 -15.46 5.45
C HIS A 71 -18.95 -14.51 6.57
N VAL A 72 -19.92 -14.94 7.39
CA VAL A 72 -20.24 -14.24 8.65
C VAL A 72 -19.00 -14.24 9.54
N LEU A 73 -18.78 -13.14 10.27
CA LEU A 73 -17.58 -12.81 11.04
C LEU A 73 -16.32 -12.57 10.20
N SER A 74 -16.41 -12.47 8.88
CA SER A 74 -15.27 -12.01 8.08
C SER A 74 -14.99 -10.54 8.38
N GLU A 75 -13.73 -10.22 8.58
CA GLU A 75 -13.27 -8.84 8.72
C GLU A 75 -12.89 -8.28 7.34
N LEU A 76 -13.37 -7.08 7.03
CA LEU A 76 -13.09 -6.39 5.78
C LEU A 76 -12.20 -5.18 6.03
N ALA A 77 -11.04 -5.20 5.37
CA ALA A 77 -10.11 -4.10 5.39
C ALA A 77 -10.61 -2.95 4.48
N PRO A 78 -10.17 -1.71 4.74
CA PRO A 78 -10.32 -0.63 3.78
C PRO A 78 -9.76 -1.03 2.40
N GLY A 79 -10.50 -0.68 1.36
CA GLY A 79 -10.17 -0.99 -0.02
C GLY A 79 -10.61 -2.37 -0.50
N THR A 80 -11.18 -3.22 0.37
CA THR A 80 -11.76 -4.50 -0.06
C THR A 80 -12.97 -4.28 -0.94
N ASP A 81 -13.02 -4.99 -2.06
CA ASP A 81 -14.16 -5.02 -2.97
C ASP A 81 -14.97 -6.30 -2.69
N VAL A 82 -16.30 -6.18 -2.68
CA VAL A 82 -17.22 -7.30 -2.46
C VAL A 82 -18.27 -7.32 -3.54
N ALA A 83 -18.44 -8.46 -4.21
CA ALA A 83 -19.56 -8.70 -5.10
C ALA A 83 -20.68 -9.44 -4.36
N VAL A 84 -21.91 -8.94 -4.50
CA VAL A 84 -23.13 -9.57 -4.00
C VAL A 84 -23.98 -9.94 -5.21
N ASP A 85 -24.29 -11.23 -5.36
CA ASP A 85 -25.03 -11.73 -6.51
C ASP A 85 -26.53 -11.37 -6.42
N ALA A 86 -27.27 -11.49 -7.52
CA ALA A 86 -28.69 -11.14 -7.57
C ALA A 86 -29.52 -11.93 -6.52
N GLY A 87 -30.35 -11.23 -5.75
CA GLY A 87 -31.16 -11.84 -4.68
C GLY A 87 -30.38 -12.18 -3.41
N ALA A 88 -29.07 -11.90 -3.35
CA ALA A 88 -28.27 -12.02 -2.14
C ALA A 88 -28.24 -10.70 -1.33
N ARG A 89 -27.94 -10.81 -0.04
CA ARG A 89 -27.67 -9.68 0.85
C ARG A 89 -26.52 -9.97 1.81
N ALA A 90 -25.82 -8.92 2.21
CA ALA A 90 -24.82 -8.98 3.28
C ALA A 90 -25.04 -7.84 4.26
N VAL A 91 -24.93 -8.12 5.56
CA VAL A 91 -25.03 -7.11 6.62
C VAL A 91 -23.66 -6.97 7.27
N LEU A 92 -23.23 -5.72 7.48
CA LEU A 92 -21.92 -5.41 8.02
C LEU A 92 -22.02 -4.30 9.06
N VAL A 93 -21.15 -4.36 10.05
CA VAL A 93 -20.97 -3.29 11.03
C VAL A 93 -19.63 -2.61 10.79
N HIS A 94 -19.63 -1.30 10.54
CA HIS A 94 -18.40 -0.50 10.45
C HIS A 94 -17.86 -0.25 11.86
N MET A 95 -16.73 -0.88 12.18
CA MET A 95 -16.16 -0.96 13.53
C MET A 95 -15.89 0.42 14.17
N PRO A 96 -15.31 1.41 13.46
CA PRO A 96 -15.08 2.74 14.05
C PRO A 96 -16.35 3.50 14.44
N SER A 97 -17.41 3.39 13.64
CA SER A 97 -18.66 4.15 13.86
C SER A 97 -19.76 3.38 14.59
N GLY A 98 -19.68 2.04 14.61
CA GLY A 98 -20.76 1.17 15.04
C GLY A 98 -21.97 1.12 14.08
N HIS A 99 -21.94 1.83 12.95
CA HIS A 99 -23.04 1.84 12.00
C HIS A 99 -23.17 0.51 11.27
N GLU A 100 -24.41 0.07 11.10
CA GLU A 100 -24.76 -1.10 10.30
C GLU A 100 -25.10 -0.69 8.87
N TYR A 101 -24.62 -1.47 7.91
CA TYR A 101 -24.86 -1.31 6.50
C TYR A 101 -25.39 -2.62 5.93
N THR A 102 -26.43 -2.54 5.10
CA THR A 102 -26.93 -3.68 4.34
C THR A 102 -26.63 -3.50 2.86
N LEU A 103 -25.95 -4.48 2.28
CA LEU A 103 -25.68 -4.56 0.85
C LEU A 103 -26.73 -5.47 0.20
N PHE A 104 -27.35 -5.00 -0.87
CA PHE A 104 -28.29 -5.79 -1.68
C PHE A 104 -27.70 -6.02 -3.06
N GLY A 105 -27.69 -7.28 -3.49
CA GLY A 105 -27.27 -7.62 -4.85
C GLY A 105 -28.39 -7.40 -5.88
N PRO A 106 -28.05 -7.32 -7.18
CA PRO A 106 -26.70 -7.48 -7.72
C PRO A 106 -25.85 -6.19 -7.61
N GLY A 107 -24.59 -6.31 -7.19
CA GLY A 107 -23.67 -5.17 -7.15
C GLY A 107 -22.26 -5.49 -6.66
N GLU A 108 -21.33 -4.58 -6.95
CA GLU A 108 -19.97 -4.56 -6.40
C GLU A 108 -19.82 -3.34 -5.48
N PHE A 109 -19.32 -3.58 -4.27
CA PHE A 109 -19.20 -2.58 -3.21
C PHE A 109 -17.76 -2.50 -2.74
N ARG A 110 -17.22 -1.28 -2.71
CA ARG A 110 -15.89 -1.01 -2.20
C ARG A 110 -15.96 -0.43 -0.80
N PHE A 111 -15.32 -1.08 0.15
CA PHE A 111 -15.18 -0.55 1.50
C PHE A 111 -14.07 0.50 1.49
N THR A 112 -14.33 1.68 2.06
CA THR A 112 -13.34 2.76 2.15
C THR A 112 -13.14 3.10 3.62
N ALA A 113 -11.92 3.47 4.01
CA ALA A 113 -11.66 4.02 5.33
C ALA A 113 -12.29 5.43 5.36
N GLY A 114 -13.57 5.50 5.71
CA GLY A 114 -14.23 6.77 5.99
C GLY A 114 -13.84 7.23 7.39
N GLY A 115 -13.12 8.35 7.47
CA GLY A 115 -12.86 9.08 8.71
C GLY A 115 -14.03 9.93 9.16
#